data_AF-A0A4Q3CUV7-F1
#
_entry.id   AF-A0A4Q3CUV7-F1
#
_cell.length_a   1.000
_cell.length_b   1.000
_cell.length_c   1.000
_cell.angle_alpha   90.00
_cell.angle_beta   90.00
_cell.angle_gamma   90.00
#
_symmetry.space_group_name_H-M   'P 1'
#
loop_
_entity.id
_entity.type
_entity.pdbx_description
1 polymer ?
#
loop_
_entity_poly.entity_id
_entity_poly.type
_entity_poly.pdbx_seq_one_letter_code
_entity_poly.pdbx_strand_id
1 'polypeptide(L)'
;MVHRPSSFFHQRTGSEQRVSINDRKTNQLLINNYQIPALPDHQIINQVLKIAKSQIGIREATGNNDGRQVEAYLAYTGNKKGEPWCASFVSWVFGQAGFNQPRSAWSPALFPQLRQVKTAKPALVFGIYFPTKGRIAHVGLVEKQQGDWLYTIEGNTNLAGSREGDGVYRRLRHTKTIAAYADWLPDKKGALK
;
A
#
# COMPACT_ATOMS: atom_id res chain seq x y z
N MET A 1 42.52 -58.66 36.28
CA MET A 1 43.03 -57.83 35.17
C MET A 1 41.88 -56.99 34.62
N VAL A 2 41.90 -55.70 34.98
CA VAL A 2 41.23 -54.49 34.40
C VAL A 2 39.78 -54.64 33.89
N HIS A 3 38.75 -54.46 34.73
CA HIS A 3 38.03 -53.22 35.15
C HIS A 3 36.96 -52.67 34.16
N ARG A 4 35.70 -52.69 34.62
CA ARG A 4 34.50 -51.91 34.22
C ARG A 4 34.42 -50.62 35.08
N PRO A 5 33.46 -49.65 34.95
CA PRO A 5 32.57 -49.18 33.86
C PRO A 5 32.34 -47.61 33.80
N SER A 6 31.41 -47.16 32.91
CA SER A 6 30.44 -46.02 33.08
C SER A 6 30.77 -44.56 32.70
N SER A 7 30.03 -43.98 31.74
CA SER A 7 29.24 -42.70 31.79
C SER A 7 28.75 -42.32 30.36
N PHE A 8 27.46 -42.42 29.98
CA PHE A 8 26.27 -41.55 30.17
C PHE A 8 26.26 -40.18 29.43
N PHE A 9 25.23 -40.02 28.57
CA PHE A 9 24.55 -38.79 28.05
C PHE A 9 25.37 -37.81 27.16
N HIS A 10 24.86 -37.10 26.14
CA HIS A 10 23.50 -36.72 25.71
C HIS A 10 23.48 -36.39 24.19
N GLN A 11 22.27 -36.30 23.63
CA GLN A 11 21.84 -36.27 22.23
C GLN A 11 22.31 -35.09 21.32
N ARG A 12 22.31 -35.34 20.00
CA ARG A 12 21.63 -34.55 18.92
C ARG A 12 21.89 -35.19 17.53
N THR A 13 20.99 -36.02 17.00
CA THR A 13 19.81 -35.74 16.13
C THR A 13 20.13 -35.29 14.70
N GLY A 14 19.78 -36.17 13.73
CA GLY A 14 19.09 -35.83 12.49
C GLY A 14 19.92 -35.26 11.34
N SER A 15 20.34 -36.13 10.42
CA SER A 15 20.90 -35.78 9.12
C SER A 15 19.88 -35.08 8.21
N GLU A 16 20.21 -33.86 7.79
CA GLU A 16 19.51 -33.14 6.71
C GLU A 16 19.65 -33.89 5.38
N GLN A 17 18.54 -34.29 4.77
CA GLN A 17 18.51 -34.70 3.36
C GLN A 17 18.25 -33.47 2.48
N ARG A 18 19.24 -33.11 1.66
CA ARG A 18 19.08 -32.14 0.56
C ARG A 18 18.17 -32.73 -0.51
N VAL A 19 17.00 -32.14 -0.73
CA VAL A 19 16.13 -32.48 -1.86
C VAL A 19 16.41 -31.52 -3.02
N SER A 20 16.84 -32.10 -4.15
CA SER A 20 17.10 -31.43 -5.42
C SER A 20 15.78 -30.98 -6.07
N ILE A 21 15.64 -29.67 -6.31
CA ILE A 21 14.47 -29.07 -6.97
C ILE A 21 14.74 -29.06 -8.48
N ASN A 22 14.23 -30.05 -9.22
CA ASN A 22 14.23 -30.02 -10.69
C ASN A 22 13.21 -30.97 -11.32
N ASP A 23 11.99 -31.03 -10.80
CA ASP A 23 10.94 -31.85 -11.42
C ASP A 23 9.64 -31.08 -11.65
N ARG A 24 9.18 -31.03 -12.91
CA ARG A 24 8.02 -30.20 -13.32
C ARG A 24 6.69 -30.77 -12.83
N LYS A 25 6.62 -32.08 -12.52
CA LYS A 25 5.40 -32.73 -11.99
C LYS A 25 5.16 -32.44 -10.51
N THR A 26 6.21 -32.28 -9.70
CA THR A 26 6.07 -31.85 -8.29
C THR A 26 5.68 -30.38 -8.18
N ASN A 27 6.10 -29.53 -9.13
CA ASN A 27 5.61 -28.14 -9.22
C ASN A 27 4.11 -28.05 -9.57
N GLN A 28 3.55 -29.02 -10.29
CA GLN A 28 2.12 -29.03 -10.64
C GLN A 28 1.21 -29.51 -9.49
N LEU A 29 1.73 -30.30 -8.55
CA LEU A 29 0.98 -30.80 -7.38
C LEU A 29 1.03 -29.84 -6.19
N LEU A 30 2.03 -28.95 -6.10
CA LEU A 30 2.10 -27.92 -5.06
C LEU A 30 1.26 -26.67 -5.37
N ILE A 31 0.94 -26.42 -6.64
CA ILE A 31 0.10 -25.27 -7.05
C ILE A 31 -1.40 -25.48 -6.86
N ASN A 32 -1.86 -26.70 -6.59
CA ASN A 32 -3.29 -27.02 -6.59
C ASN A 32 -3.94 -27.21 -5.22
N ASN A 33 -3.22 -27.04 -4.09
CA ASN A 33 -3.81 -27.19 -2.75
C ASN A 33 -3.23 -26.30 -1.64
N TYR A 34 -2.46 -25.26 -1.98
CA TYR A 34 -2.19 -24.18 -1.04
C TYR A 34 -3.10 -23.00 -1.36
N GLN A 35 -4.21 -22.87 -0.61
CA GLN A 35 -4.76 -21.55 -0.35
C GLN A 35 -3.59 -20.70 0.16
N ILE A 36 -3.07 -19.78 -0.66
CA ILE A 36 -2.09 -18.82 -0.18
C ILE A 36 -2.74 -18.15 1.03
N PRO A 37 -2.18 -18.29 2.24
CA PRO A 37 -2.77 -17.64 3.40
C PRO A 37 -2.77 -16.14 3.08
N ALA A 38 -3.95 -15.52 3.15
CA ALA A 38 -4.07 -14.08 3.06
C ALA A 38 -3.00 -13.47 3.98
N LEU A 39 -2.12 -12.63 3.43
CA LEU A 39 -1.06 -12.00 4.21
C LEU A 39 -1.69 -11.37 5.47
N PRO A 40 -1.10 -11.53 6.67
CA PRO A 40 -1.62 -10.88 7.86
C PRO A 40 -1.78 -9.37 7.64
N ASP A 41 -2.86 -8.76 8.15
CA ASP A 41 -3.19 -7.34 7.93
C ASP A 41 -1.98 -6.41 8.06
N HIS A 42 -1.11 -6.65 9.05
CA HIS A 42 0.09 -5.86 9.28
C HIS A 42 1.12 -5.94 8.12
N GLN A 43 1.28 -7.11 7.49
CA GLN A 43 2.17 -7.26 6.33
C GLN A 43 1.63 -6.51 5.12
N ILE A 44 0.31 -6.58 4.88
CA ILE A 44 -0.37 -5.85 3.81
C ILE A 44 -0.20 -4.34 3.99
N ILE A 45 -0.52 -3.85 5.19
CA ILE A 45 -0.36 -2.44 5.56
C ILE A 45 1.09 -1.98 5.30
N ASN A 46 2.07 -2.77 5.76
CA ASN A 46 3.48 -2.44 5.58
C ASN A 46 3.90 -2.46 4.11
N GLN A 47 3.35 -3.35 3.29
CA GLN A 47 3.64 -3.39 1.86
C GLN A 47 3.14 -2.13 1.15
N VAL A 48 1.86 -1.76 1.34
CA VAL A 48 1.27 -0.55 0.77
C VAL A 48 2.06 0.69 1.20
N LEU A 49 2.35 0.82 2.50
CA LEU A 49 3.09 1.95 3.02
C LEU A 49 4.57 1.97 2.60
N LYS A 50 5.22 0.82 2.44
CA LYS A 50 6.60 0.74 1.93
C LYS A 50 6.67 1.28 0.51
N ILE A 51 5.72 0.88 -0.35
CA ILE A 51 5.62 1.40 -1.72
C ILE A 51 5.37 2.90 -1.70
N ALA A 52 4.36 3.37 -0.96
CA ALA A 52 4.06 4.80 -0.87
C ALA A 52 5.28 5.62 -0.40
N LYS A 53 5.98 5.16 0.64
CA LYS A 53 7.18 5.82 1.18
C LYS A 53 8.32 5.88 0.18
N SER A 54 8.50 4.85 -0.65
CA SER A 54 9.54 4.83 -1.69
C SER A 54 9.36 5.93 -2.74
N GLN A 55 8.16 6.49 -2.87
CA GLN A 55 7.85 7.55 -3.82
C GLN A 55 8.03 8.95 -3.22
N ILE A 56 8.25 9.10 -1.92
CA ILE A 56 8.47 10.41 -1.29
C ILE A 56 9.69 11.07 -1.93
N GLY A 57 9.53 12.33 -2.36
CA GLY A 57 10.58 13.08 -3.04
C GLY A 57 10.52 13.01 -4.56
N ILE A 58 9.64 12.18 -5.15
CA ILE A 58 9.31 12.30 -6.57
C ILE A 58 8.70 13.67 -6.84
N ARG A 59 9.20 14.33 -7.89
CA ARG A 59 8.77 15.65 -8.33
C ARG A 59 8.32 15.62 -9.77
N GLU A 60 7.45 16.56 -10.11
CA GLU A 60 7.15 16.90 -11.49
C GLU A 60 8.42 17.42 -12.18
N ALA A 61 8.55 17.16 -13.48
CA ALA A 61 9.72 17.57 -14.23
C ALA A 61 9.77 19.09 -14.43
N THR A 62 8.62 19.71 -14.73
CA THR A 62 8.53 21.16 -14.97
C THR A 62 7.47 21.86 -14.13
N GLY A 63 6.82 21.15 -13.20
CA GLY A 63 5.68 21.69 -12.43
C GLY A 63 4.36 21.78 -13.21
N ASN A 64 4.25 21.03 -14.33
CA ASN A 64 3.05 21.00 -15.17
C ASN A 64 2.41 19.60 -15.17
N ASN A 65 2.30 18.96 -14.00
CA ASN A 65 1.79 17.60 -13.82
C ASN A 65 2.48 16.59 -14.75
N ASP A 66 3.81 16.60 -14.77
CA ASP A 66 4.59 15.89 -15.76
C ASP A 66 5.87 15.24 -15.22
N GLY A 67 6.55 14.47 -16.08
CA GLY A 67 7.79 13.78 -15.72
C GLY A 67 7.59 12.27 -15.62
N ARG A 68 8.67 11.52 -15.83
CA ARG A 68 8.64 10.07 -16.07
C ARG A 68 7.81 9.30 -15.05
N GLN A 69 8.00 9.56 -13.76
CA GLN A 69 7.30 8.84 -12.70
C GLN A 69 5.85 9.33 -12.52
N VAL A 70 5.60 10.63 -12.66
CA VAL A 70 4.26 11.22 -12.60
C VAL A 70 3.38 10.69 -13.73
N GLU A 71 3.94 10.64 -14.94
CA GLU A 71 3.29 10.08 -16.13
C GLU A 71 3.04 8.55 -15.98
N ALA A 72 3.88 7.83 -15.24
CA ALA A 72 3.63 6.43 -14.90
C ALA A 72 2.42 6.25 -13.96
N TYR A 73 2.21 7.16 -13.00
CA TYR A 73 1.00 7.16 -12.18
C TYR A 73 -0.24 7.42 -13.04
N LEU A 74 -0.19 8.46 -13.87
CA LEU A 74 -1.29 8.85 -14.76
C LEU A 74 -1.67 7.71 -15.73
N ALA A 75 -0.68 7.10 -16.37
CA ALA A 75 -0.88 5.98 -17.28
C ALA A 75 -1.54 4.77 -16.59
N TYR A 76 -1.25 4.53 -15.30
CA TYR A 76 -1.87 3.44 -14.56
C TYR A 76 -3.40 3.56 -14.47
N THR A 77 -3.95 4.77 -14.46
CA THR A 77 -5.39 5.01 -14.47
C THR A 77 -5.94 5.39 -15.86
N GLY A 78 -5.09 5.40 -16.89
CA GLY A 78 -5.47 5.76 -18.27
C GLY A 78 -5.52 7.27 -18.53
N ASN A 79 -4.95 8.08 -17.64
CA ASN A 79 -4.92 9.54 -17.74
C ASN A 79 -3.70 10.01 -18.52
N LYS A 80 -3.76 11.23 -19.07
CA LYS A 80 -2.69 11.81 -19.88
C LYS A 80 -1.79 12.73 -19.05
N LYS A 81 -0.57 12.93 -19.53
CA LYS A 81 0.37 13.96 -19.04
C LYS A 81 -0.34 15.31 -18.90
N GLY A 82 -0.05 16.04 -17.82
CA GLY A 82 -0.66 17.36 -17.56
C GLY A 82 -1.90 17.31 -16.66
N GLU A 83 -2.48 16.13 -16.44
CA GLU A 83 -3.63 15.97 -15.57
C GLU A 83 -3.23 15.86 -14.08
N PRO A 84 -4.07 16.33 -13.14
CA PRO A 84 -3.86 16.10 -11.72
C PRO A 84 -3.76 14.62 -11.38
N TRP A 85 -2.81 14.25 -10.52
CA TRP A 85 -2.36 12.86 -10.38
C TRP A 85 -2.44 12.30 -8.95
N CYS A 86 -3.10 12.99 -8.01
CA CYS A 86 -3.24 12.50 -6.61
C CYS A 86 -3.90 11.12 -6.51
N ALA A 87 -5.06 10.92 -7.16
CA ALA A 87 -5.78 9.65 -7.13
C ALA A 87 -5.11 8.57 -8.01
N SER A 88 -4.45 8.98 -9.09
CA SER A 88 -3.59 8.12 -9.90
C SER A 88 -2.43 7.57 -9.10
N PHE A 89 -1.77 8.41 -8.30
CA PHE A 89 -0.71 7.98 -7.37
C PHE A 89 -1.22 6.94 -6.36
N VAL A 90 -2.35 7.21 -5.69
CA VAL A 90 -2.93 6.25 -4.74
C VAL A 90 -3.27 4.93 -5.43
N SER A 91 -3.97 5.00 -6.57
CA SER A 91 -4.31 3.81 -7.37
C SER A 91 -3.07 3.02 -7.78
N TRP A 92 -2.02 3.71 -8.24
CA TRP A 92 -0.74 3.10 -8.62
C TRP A 92 -0.08 2.40 -7.43
N VAL A 93 -0.07 3.01 -6.23
CA VAL A 93 0.49 2.39 -5.02
C VAL A 93 -0.22 1.06 -4.72
N PHE A 94 -1.55 1.03 -4.77
CA PHE A 94 -2.32 -0.21 -4.58
C PHE A 94 -2.03 -1.24 -5.67
N GLY A 95 -1.90 -0.80 -6.93
CA GLY A 95 -1.48 -1.66 -8.04
C GLY A 95 -0.13 -2.32 -7.83
N GLN A 96 0.87 -1.55 -7.40
CA GLN A 96 2.20 -2.07 -7.08
C GLN A 96 2.19 -3.02 -5.88
N ALA A 97 1.22 -2.88 -4.97
CA ALA A 97 1.01 -3.80 -3.86
C ALA A 97 0.24 -5.08 -4.25
N GLY A 98 -0.14 -5.23 -5.53
CA GLY A 98 -0.84 -6.40 -6.05
C GLY A 98 -2.37 -6.30 -5.99
N PHE A 99 -2.93 -5.12 -5.70
CA PHE A 99 -4.37 -4.91 -5.66
C PHE A 99 -4.91 -4.39 -6.99
N ASN A 100 -6.01 -4.98 -7.46
CA ASN A 100 -6.71 -4.51 -8.66
C ASN A 100 -7.49 -3.21 -8.44
N GLN A 101 -7.72 -2.81 -7.19
CA GLN A 101 -8.48 -1.63 -6.80
C GLN A 101 -7.83 -0.90 -5.60
N PRO A 102 -8.04 0.42 -5.45
CA PRO A 102 -8.74 1.30 -6.39
C PRO A 102 -7.93 1.52 -7.68
N ARG A 103 -8.63 1.79 -8.79
CA ARG A 103 -8.02 2.09 -10.09
C ARG A 103 -8.77 3.22 -10.78
N SER A 104 -8.59 4.44 -10.27
CA SER A 104 -9.24 5.64 -10.80
C SER A 104 -8.43 6.90 -10.52
N ALA A 105 -8.39 7.82 -11.47
CA ALA A 105 -7.87 9.18 -11.26
C ALA A 105 -8.91 10.15 -10.67
N TRP A 106 -10.15 9.70 -10.50
CA TRP A 106 -11.20 10.54 -9.96
C TRP A 106 -11.31 10.38 -8.44
N SER A 107 -10.83 11.37 -7.68
CA SER A 107 -10.80 11.35 -6.21
C SER A 107 -12.10 10.87 -5.54
N PRO A 108 -13.32 11.31 -5.93
CA PRO A 108 -14.56 10.79 -5.35
C PRO A 108 -14.77 9.28 -5.55
N ALA A 109 -14.28 8.70 -6.64
CA ALA A 109 -14.45 7.27 -6.93
C ALA A 109 -13.66 6.36 -5.96
N LEU A 110 -12.73 6.92 -5.17
CA LEU A 110 -11.99 6.17 -4.14
C LEU A 110 -12.79 6.01 -2.84
N PHE A 111 -13.99 6.58 -2.74
CA PHE A 111 -14.85 6.50 -1.54
C PHE A 111 -16.25 5.93 -1.84
N PRO A 112 -16.37 4.76 -2.49
CA PRO A 112 -17.67 4.11 -2.59
C PRO A 112 -18.17 3.74 -1.20
N GLN A 113 -19.49 3.79 -0.98
CA GLN A 113 -20.10 3.66 0.35
C GLN A 113 -19.64 2.40 1.11
N LEU A 114 -19.48 1.27 0.42
CA LEU A 114 -19.03 0.00 1.00
C LEU A 114 -17.59 0.02 1.55
N ARG A 115 -16.77 0.96 1.08
CA ARG A 115 -15.37 1.11 1.50
C ARG A 115 -15.20 2.15 2.59
N GLN A 116 -16.19 3.02 2.81
CA GLN A 116 -16.04 4.12 3.75
C GLN A 116 -15.99 3.63 5.19
N VAL A 117 -15.04 4.17 5.96
CA VAL A 117 -14.88 3.87 7.39
C VAL A 117 -14.79 5.16 8.19
N LYS A 118 -15.16 5.08 9.47
CA LYS A 118 -15.22 6.26 10.36
C LYS A 118 -13.88 6.68 10.94
N THR A 119 -12.95 5.74 11.09
CA THR A 119 -11.69 5.95 11.79
C THR A 119 -10.50 5.76 10.87
N ALA A 120 -9.50 6.62 11.01
CA ALA A 120 -8.25 6.48 10.27
C ALA A 120 -7.47 5.26 10.77
N LYS A 121 -6.83 4.55 9.85
CA LYS A 121 -5.88 3.47 10.12
C LYS A 121 -4.74 3.58 9.10
N PRO A 122 -3.55 3.07 9.42
CA PRO A 122 -2.46 2.97 8.45
C PRO A 122 -2.90 2.30 7.15
N ALA A 123 -2.39 2.79 6.03
CA ALA A 123 -2.70 2.38 4.65
C ALA A 123 -4.12 2.68 4.13
N LEU A 124 -5.00 3.29 4.93
CA LEU A 124 -6.29 3.76 4.41
C LEU A 124 -6.13 4.96 3.48
N VAL A 125 -7.03 5.06 2.52
CA VAL A 125 -7.16 6.26 1.69
C VAL A 125 -7.92 7.31 2.50
N PHE A 126 -7.42 8.54 2.55
CA PHE A 126 -8.16 9.69 3.08
C PHE A 126 -8.53 10.65 1.96
N GLY A 127 -9.61 11.40 2.14
CA GLY A 127 -10.11 12.37 1.17
C GLY A 127 -10.33 13.74 1.79
N ILE A 128 -9.98 14.79 1.05
CA ILE A 128 -10.24 16.18 1.42
C ILE A 128 -11.30 16.76 0.50
N TYR A 129 -12.35 17.32 1.10
CA TYR A 129 -13.43 18.00 0.39
C TYR A 129 -13.04 19.44 0.06
N PHE A 130 -13.27 19.84 -1.19
CA PHE A 130 -13.03 21.20 -1.66
C PHE A 130 -14.37 21.87 -1.97
N PRO A 131 -14.82 22.86 -1.18
CA PRO A 131 -16.10 23.53 -1.40
C PRO A 131 -16.25 24.12 -2.81
N THR A 132 -15.18 24.69 -3.36
CA THR A 132 -15.15 25.28 -4.71
C THR A 132 -15.35 24.25 -5.84
N LYS A 133 -15.24 22.95 -5.53
CA LYS A 133 -15.44 21.85 -6.48
C LYS A 133 -16.67 20.98 -6.13
N GLY A 134 -17.31 21.21 -4.98
CA GLY A 134 -18.47 20.45 -4.52
C GLY A 134 -18.20 18.96 -4.28
N ARG A 135 -16.94 18.55 -4.04
CA ARG A 135 -16.54 17.13 -3.94
C ARG A 135 -15.22 16.92 -3.21
N ILE A 136 -14.92 15.66 -2.91
CA ILE A 136 -13.56 15.23 -2.56
C ILE A 136 -12.66 15.46 -3.78
N ALA A 137 -11.70 16.37 -3.66
CA ALA A 137 -10.85 16.78 -4.79
C ALA A 137 -9.36 16.48 -4.56
N HIS A 138 -8.99 15.99 -3.37
CA HIS A 138 -7.63 15.53 -3.06
C HIS A 138 -7.67 14.27 -2.21
N VAL A 139 -6.70 13.38 -2.42
CA VAL A 139 -6.58 12.09 -1.74
C VAL A 139 -5.13 11.76 -1.44
N GLY A 140 -4.94 10.87 -0.47
CA GLY A 140 -3.65 10.27 -0.17
C GLY A 140 -3.80 9.08 0.76
N LEU A 141 -2.68 8.63 1.32
CA LEU A 141 -2.63 7.50 2.24
C LEU A 141 -2.33 7.97 3.66
N VAL A 142 -3.01 7.37 4.63
CA VAL A 142 -2.66 7.52 6.05
C VAL A 142 -1.44 6.65 6.36
N GLU A 143 -0.33 7.26 6.78
CA GLU A 143 0.84 6.54 7.25
C GLU A 143 0.69 6.13 8.72
N LYS A 144 0.31 7.08 9.58
CA LYS A 144 0.02 6.84 11.00
C LYS A 144 -0.82 7.96 11.59
N GLN A 145 -1.48 7.69 12.72
CA GLN A 145 -2.20 8.67 13.52
C GLN A 145 -1.51 8.87 14.89
N GLN A 146 -1.45 10.12 15.35
CA GLN A 146 -1.00 10.52 16.68
C GLN A 146 -1.99 11.54 17.26
N GLY A 147 -2.89 11.09 18.13
CA GLY A 147 -4.01 11.90 18.62
C GLY A 147 -4.88 12.37 17.46
N ASP A 148 -5.12 13.68 17.38
CA ASP A 148 -5.89 14.32 16.31
C ASP A 148 -5.09 14.63 15.04
N TRP A 149 -3.83 14.18 14.96
CA TRP A 149 -2.95 14.43 13.82
C TRP A 149 -2.66 13.15 13.04
N LEU A 150 -2.70 13.28 11.72
CA LEU A 150 -2.36 12.24 10.75
C LEU A 150 -1.06 12.60 10.05
N TYR A 151 -0.16 11.63 9.99
CA TYR A 151 0.93 11.62 9.04
C TYR A 151 0.40 10.97 7.77
N THR A 152 0.51 11.67 6.65
CA THR A 152 -0.04 11.26 5.36
C THR A 152 1.03 11.24 4.28
N ILE A 153 0.84 10.41 3.26
CA ILE A 153 1.69 10.35 2.06
C ILE A 153 0.81 10.66 0.86
N GLU A 154 1.18 11.68 0.09
CA GLU A 154 0.31 12.33 -0.89
C GLU A 154 1.08 12.68 -2.15
N GLY A 155 0.54 12.32 -3.32
CA GLY A 155 0.99 12.80 -4.62
C GLY A 155 0.24 14.06 -5.04
N ASN A 156 0.79 14.80 -6.00
CA ASN A 156 0.25 16.07 -6.50
C ASN A 156 -0.09 17.04 -5.35
N THR A 157 0.79 17.11 -4.34
CA THR A 157 0.73 18.11 -3.26
C THR A 157 2.04 18.89 -3.19
N ASN A 158 2.12 19.93 -2.37
CA ASN A 158 3.35 20.68 -2.12
C ASN A 158 3.47 21.07 -0.64
N LEU A 159 4.59 21.69 -0.25
CA LEU A 159 4.83 22.14 1.13
C LEU A 159 3.82 23.21 1.59
N ALA A 160 3.25 24.00 0.67
CA ALA A 160 2.20 24.97 0.97
C ALA A 160 0.81 24.33 1.15
N GLY A 161 0.65 23.03 0.85
CA GLY A 161 -0.63 22.33 0.91
C GLY A 161 -1.61 22.69 -0.21
N SER A 162 -1.12 23.32 -1.29
CA SER A 162 -1.94 23.63 -2.46
C SER A 162 -2.24 22.39 -3.30
N ARG A 163 -3.30 22.49 -4.09
CA ARG A 163 -3.78 21.50 -5.07
C ARG A 163 -2.86 21.40 -6.29
N GLU A 164 -2.18 22.50 -6.64
CA GLU A 164 -1.13 22.52 -7.68
C GLU A 164 0.18 22.05 -7.04
N GLY A 165 0.16 20.80 -6.64
CA GLY A 165 1.25 20.19 -5.93
C GLY A 165 2.23 19.52 -6.87
N ASP A 166 3.52 19.75 -6.67
CA ASP A 166 4.56 19.39 -7.63
C ASP A 166 5.30 18.09 -7.27
N GLY A 167 4.75 17.28 -6.38
CA GLY A 167 5.44 16.07 -5.95
C GLY A 167 4.71 15.19 -4.95
N VAL A 168 5.43 14.17 -4.51
CA VAL A 168 5.02 13.25 -3.45
C VAL A 168 5.65 13.66 -2.13
N TYR A 169 4.82 13.94 -1.13
CA TYR A 169 5.26 14.44 0.17
C TYR A 169 4.64 13.68 1.32
N ARG A 170 5.36 13.69 2.44
CA ARG A 170 4.77 13.45 3.75
C ARG A 170 4.15 14.76 4.27
N ARG A 171 2.91 14.70 4.76
CA ARG A 171 2.22 15.85 5.36
C ARG A 171 1.74 15.50 6.76
N LEU A 172 1.58 16.54 7.58
CA LEU A 172 0.88 16.46 8.86
C LEU A 172 -0.48 17.14 8.69
N ARG A 173 -1.56 16.42 8.94
CA ARG A 173 -2.95 16.91 8.79
C ARG A 173 -3.74 16.69 10.06
N HIS A 174 -4.53 17.67 10.46
CA HIS A 174 -5.50 17.46 11.54
C HIS A 174 -6.68 16.65 11.00
N THR A 175 -7.16 15.69 11.78
CA THR A 175 -8.34 14.85 11.48
C THR A 175 -9.57 15.65 11.01
N LYS A 176 -9.78 16.86 11.54
CA LYS A 176 -10.89 17.76 11.15
C LYS A 176 -10.83 18.25 9.70
N THR A 177 -9.66 18.19 9.07
CA THR A 177 -9.48 18.57 7.65
C THR A 177 -9.82 17.43 6.69
N ILE A 178 -10.07 16.23 7.22
CA ILE A 178 -10.36 15.03 6.43
C ILE A 178 -11.87 14.84 6.36
N ALA A 179 -12.38 14.71 5.13
CA ALA A 179 -13.80 14.52 4.88
C ALA A 179 -14.22 13.04 4.94
N ALA A 180 -13.35 12.12 4.52
CA ALA A 180 -13.66 10.69 4.49
C ALA A 180 -12.40 9.82 4.55
N TYR A 181 -12.60 8.56 4.98
CA TYR A 181 -11.61 7.49 4.88
C TYR A 181 -12.21 6.30 4.12
N ALA A 182 -11.39 5.57 3.36
CA ALA A 182 -11.78 4.35 2.67
C ALA A 182 -10.78 3.20 2.87
N ASP A 183 -11.32 2.01 3.12
CA ASP A 183 -10.60 0.76 3.35
C ASP A 183 -10.63 -0.14 2.12
N TRP A 184 -9.53 -0.04 1.37
CA TRP A 184 -9.27 -0.83 0.17
C TRP A 184 -8.43 -2.09 0.44
N LEU A 185 -8.11 -2.37 1.70
CA LEU A 185 -7.41 -3.59 2.08
C LEU A 185 -8.37 -4.79 2.03
N PRO A 186 -7.87 -6.00 1.75
CA PRO A 186 -8.69 -7.20 1.78
C PRO A 186 -9.12 -7.50 3.22
N ASP A 187 -10.27 -8.14 3.35
CA ASP A 187 -10.70 -8.68 4.64
C ASP A 187 -9.82 -9.83 5.12
N LYS A 188 -9.97 -10.22 6.40
CA LYS A 188 -9.28 -11.36 7.02
C LYS A 188 -9.40 -12.69 6.25
N LYS A 189 -10.33 -12.79 5.30
CA LYS A 189 -10.54 -13.94 4.40
C LYS A 189 -9.88 -13.79 3.03
N GLY A 190 -9.11 -12.73 2.79
CA GLY A 190 -8.45 -12.42 1.51
C GLY A 190 -9.38 -11.85 0.43
N ALA A 191 -10.67 -11.64 0.72
CA ALA A 191 -11.63 -11.07 -0.22
C ALA A 191 -11.64 -9.54 -0.15
N LEU A 192 -11.75 -8.89 -1.30
CA LEU A 192 -12.05 -7.46 -1.40
C LEU A 192 -13.50 -7.21 -0.92
N LYS A 193 -13.72 -6.24 -0.03
CA LYS A 193 -15.05 -5.82 0.47
C LYS A 193 -15.97 -5.29 -0.62
#